data_AF-A0ABD3E2E4-F1
#
_entry.id   AF-A0ABD3E2E4-F1
#
_cell.length_a   1.000
_cell.length_b   1.000
_cell.length_c   1.000
_cell.angle_alpha   90.00
_cell.angle_beta   90.00
_cell.angle_gamma   90.00
#
_symmetry.space_group_name_H-M   'P 1'
#
loop_
_entity.id
_entity.type
_entity.pdbx_description
1 polymer ?
#
loop_
_entity_poly.entity_id
_entity_poly.type
_entity_poly.pdbx_seq_one_letter_code
_entity_poly.pdbx_strand_id
1 'polypeptide(L)' 'MGRDTIAEIITSIRNADMDRKRVVRIASTNITENIVKILFREGFIENVRKHQ' A
#
# COMPACT_ATOMS: atom_id res chain seq x y z
N MET A 1 10.45 -12.93 7.90
CA MET A 1 9.60 -11.85 7.36
C MET A 1 9.99 -10.60 8.10
N GLY A 2 10.89 -9.81 7.50
CA GLY A 2 11.97 -9.16 8.24
C GLY A 2 12.06 -7.65 8.03
N ARG A 3 11.67 -6.92 9.07
CA ARG A 3 12.06 -5.56 9.47
C ARG A 3 11.75 -4.37 8.56
N ASP A 4 11.62 -4.54 7.25
CA ASP A 4 11.40 -3.43 6.33
C ASP A 4 9.93 -3.30 5.89
N THR A 5 9.19 -2.52 6.67
CA THR A 5 7.78 -2.19 6.39
C THR A 5 7.60 -1.50 5.04
N ILE A 6 8.59 -0.75 4.55
CA ILE A 6 8.48 -0.04 3.25
C ILE A 6 8.58 -1.07 2.12
N ALA A 7 9.56 -1.97 2.19
CA ALA A 7 9.73 -3.03 1.20
C ALA A 7 8.48 -3.93 1.10
N GLU A 8 7.83 -4.22 2.22
CA GLU A 8 6.59 -5.02 2.24
C GLU A 8 5.42 -4.31 1.53
N ILE A 9 5.26 -2.99 1.70
CA ILE A 9 4.21 -2.21 1.03
C ILE A 9 4.43 -2.23 -0.48
N ILE A 10 5.64 -1.89 -0.94
CA ILE A 10 5.96 -1.82 -2.37
C ILE A 10 5.82 -3.19 -3.03
N THR A 11 6.26 -4.25 -2.34
CA THR A 11 6.09 -5.64 -2.83
C THR A 11 4.61 -6.00 -2.95
N SER A 12 3.78 -5.62 -1.97
CA SER A 12 2.33 -5.90 -2.00
C SER A 12 1.62 -5.19 -3.15
N ILE A 13 1.97 -3.92 -3.40
CA ILE A 13 1.43 -3.13 -4.52
C ILE A 13 1.86 -3.74 -5.86
N ARG A 14 3.15 -4.04 -6.02
CA ARG A 14 3.68 -4.67 -7.24
C ARG A 14 2.99 -6.00 -7.53
N ASN A 15 2.80 -6.85 -6.53
CA ASN A 15 2.15 -8.14 -6.72
C ASN A 15 0.66 -7.98 -7.08
N ALA A 16 -0.04 -7.01 -6.48
CA ALA A 16 -1.42 -6.72 -6.84
C ALA A 16 -1.54 -6.27 -8.30
N ASP A 17 -0.63 -5.41 -8.76
CA ASP A 17 -0.58 -4.95 -10.16
C ASP A 17 -0.29 -6.11 -11.13
N MET A 18 0.74 -6.91 -10.85
CA MET A 18 1.08 -8.09 -11.66
C MET A 18 -0.07 -9.10 -11.73
N ASP A 19 -0.80 -9.29 -10.63
CA ASP A 19 -1.98 -10.17 -10.55
C ASP A 19 -3.26 -9.51 -11.11
N ARG A 20 -3.19 -8.28 -11.64
CA ARG A 20 -4.33 -7.49 -12.12
C ARG A 20 -5.43 -7.28 -11.07
N LYS A 21 -5.06 -7.25 -9.78
CA LYS A 21 -5.96 -6.96 -8.67
C LYS A 21 -6.14 -5.45 -8.54
N ARG A 22 -7.38 -5.01 -8.41
CA ARG A 22 -7.71 -3.58 -8.23
C ARG A 22 -7.52 -3.07 -6.80
N VAL A 23 -7.43 -3.98 -5.82
CA VAL A 23 -7.36 -3.63 -4.39
C VAL A 23 -6.36 -4.54 -3.70
N VAL A 24 -5.52 -3.95 -2.85
CA VAL A 24 -4.60 -4.65 -1.96
C VAL A 24 -4.88 -4.26 -0.51
N ARG A 25 -4.77 -5.22 0.41
CA ARG A 25 -4.87 -4.97 1.85
C ARG A 25 -3.48 -5.07 2.45
N ILE A 26 -3.09 -4.07 3.21
CA ILE A 26 -1.80 -3.99 3.91
C ILE A 26 -2.04 -3.71 5.40
N ALA A 27 -1.04 -3.98 6.23
CA ALA A 27 -1.11 -3.66 7.66
C ALA A 27 -1.30 -2.15 7.88
N SER A 28 -2.12 -1.78 8.87
CA SER A 28 -2.35 -0.37 9.24
C SER A 28 -1.36 0.05 10.33
N THR A 29 -0.32 0.76 9.92
CA THR A 29 0.69 1.40 10.77
C THR A 29 0.80 2.89 10.42
N ASN A 30 1.40 3.70 11.29
CA ASN A 30 1.60 5.13 11.01
C ASN A 30 2.46 5.35 9.75
N ILE A 31 3.46 4.49 9.52
CA ILE A 31 4.35 4.57 8.34
C ILE A 31 3.57 4.24 7.06
N THR A 32 2.81 3.14 7.05
CA THR A 32 1.99 2.74 5.89
C THR A 32 0.95 3.80 5.57
N GLU A 33 0.32 4.41 6.57
CA GLU A 33 -0.67 5.48 6.37
C GLU A 33 -0.04 6.73 5.72
N ASN A 34 1.17 7.11 6.13
CA ASN A 34 1.87 8.26 5.54
C ASN A 34 2.30 7.98 4.09
N ILE A 35 2.87 6.81 3.81
CA ILE A 35 3.29 6.42 2.45
C ILE A 35 2.08 6.40 1.51
N VAL A 36 1.00 5.75 1.91
CA VAL A 36 -0.21 5.62 1.11
C VAL A 36 -0.87 6.99 0.86
N LYS A 37 -0.82 7.92 1.82
CA LYS A 37 -1.27 9.32 1.60
C LYS A 37 -0.42 10.04 0.53
N ILE A 38 0.90 9.83 0.50
CA ILE A 38 1.75 10.39 -0.54
C ILE A 38 1.37 9.79 -1.90
N LEU A 39 1.28 8.46 -2.00
CA LEU A 39 0.89 7.78 -3.24
C LEU A 39 -0.47 8.26 -3.77
N PHE A 40 -1.42 8.51 -2.89
CA PHE A 40 -2.73 9.07 -3.25
C PHE A 40 -2.62 10.52 -3.74
N ARG A 41 -1.85 11.38 -3.06
CA ARG A 41 -1.66 12.79 -3.45
C ARG A 41 -0.96 12.93 -4.81
N GLU A 42 0.00 12.07 -5.09
CA GLU A 42 0.73 12.03 -6.36
C GLU A 42 -0.06 11.33 -7.49
N GLY A 43 -1.25 10.77 -7.20
CA GLY A 43 -2.11 10.15 -8.20
C GLY A 43 -1.69 8.72 -8.61
N PHE A 44 -0.79 8.07 -7.87
CA PHE A 44 -0.38 6.68 -8.13
C PHE A 44 -1.45 5.65 -7.75
N ILE A 45 -2.36 6.02 -6.84
CA ILE A 45 -3.48 5.17 -6.42
C ILE A 45 -4.77 5.98 -6.35
N GLU A 46 -5.90 5.35 -6.65
CA GLU A 46 -7.18 6.03 -6.79
C GLU A 46 -7.89 6.30 -5.47
N ASN A 47 -7.73 5.45 -4.46
CA ASN A 47 -8.42 5.59 -3.17
C ASN A 47 -7.77 4.78 -2.05
N VAL A 48 -8.02 5.16 -0.80
CA VAL A 48 -7.50 4.54 0.41
C VAL A 48 -8.58 4.56 1.49
N ARG A 49 -8.81 3.41 2.13
CA ARG A 49 -9.68 3.31 3.30
C ARG A 49 -9.07 2.42 4.39
N LYS A 50 -9.32 2.77 5.65
CA LYS A 50 -9.04 1.89 6.79
C LYS A 50 -10.15 0.85 6.89
N HIS A 51 -9.79 -0.42 7.06
CA HIS A 51 -10.76 -1.46 7.35
C HIS A 51 -10.94 -1.56 8.87
N GLN A 52 -12.19 -1.58 9.33
CA GLN A 52 -12.57 -1.86 10.71
C GLN A 52 -13.03 -3.30 10.83
#